data_AF-A0A3D8VKM7-F1
#
_entry.id   AF-A0A3D8VKM7-F1
#
_cell.length_a   1.000
_cell.length_b   1.000
_cell.length_c   1.000
_cell.angle_alpha   90.00
_cell.angle_beta   90.00
_cell.angle_gamma   90.00
#
_symmetry.space_group_name_H-M   'P 1'
#
loop_
_entity.id
_entity.type
_entity.pdbx_description
1 polymer ?
#
loop_
_entity_poly.entity_id
_entity_poly.type
_entity_poly.pdbx_seq_one_letter_code
_entity_poly.pdbx_strand_id
1 'polypeptide(L)'
;MYKILTGIFLLTSIFFAYLWFDTTRSSEIDTFTKDAATSAVSELPYRIEDVTLSFDSFHSEGSEKERFYTETLLTRSLQQLTGYQRLLNAAERSNELKKGYFRDYSNELFKLRSVITTESFEDEDSDKVDDITAALKQLHTDVQYIVEKDSFTVSDKEKMEALTETIRSFNDKFLS
;
A
#
# COMPACT_ATOMS: atom_id res chain seq x y z
N MET A 1 14.71 -55.61 10.78
CA MET A 1 13.45 -55.64 10.02
C MET A 1 12.55 -54.44 10.31
N TYR A 2 12.14 -54.21 11.56
CA TYR A 2 11.20 -53.11 11.90
C TYR A 2 11.67 -51.71 11.49
N LYS A 3 12.96 -51.38 11.68
CA LYS A 3 13.57 -50.09 11.26
C LYS A 3 13.56 -49.85 9.74
N ILE A 4 13.65 -50.92 8.95
CA ILE A 4 13.62 -50.83 7.48
C ILE A 4 12.19 -50.60 7.02
N LEU A 5 11.22 -51.30 7.62
CA LEU A 5 9.79 -51.10 7.38
C LEU A 5 9.32 -49.70 7.77
N THR A 6 9.80 -49.14 8.90
CA THR A 6 9.47 -47.76 9.28
C THR A 6 10.08 -46.74 8.31
N GLY A 7 11.32 -46.94 7.88
CA GLY A 7 11.95 -46.07 6.88
C GLY A 7 11.21 -46.04 5.54
N ILE A 8 10.79 -47.21 5.05
CA ILE A 8 10.00 -47.34 3.82
C ILE A 8 8.63 -46.66 4.00
N PHE A 9 7.94 -46.90 5.12
CA PHE A 9 6.63 -46.31 5.39
C PHE A 9 6.68 -44.78 5.45
N LEU A 10 7.75 -44.23 6.04
CA LEU A 10 7.96 -42.79 6.17
C LEU A 10 8.25 -42.15 4.81
N LEU A 11 9.09 -42.78 3.99
CA LEU A 11 9.35 -42.35 2.61
C LEU A 11 8.09 -42.42 1.73
N THR A 12 7.31 -43.50 1.81
CA THR A 12 6.04 -43.59 1.08
C THR A 12 5.04 -42.56 1.56
N SER A 13 4.99 -42.26 2.87
CA SER A 13 4.09 -41.23 3.41
C SER A 13 4.45 -39.84 2.91
N ILE A 14 5.74 -39.50 2.84
CA ILE A 14 6.21 -38.23 2.25
C ILE A 14 5.87 -38.17 0.76
N PHE A 15 6.07 -39.27 0.03
CA PHE A 15 5.80 -39.32 -1.40
C PHE A 15 4.30 -39.20 -1.71
N PHE A 16 3.45 -39.89 -0.94
CA PHE A 16 2.00 -39.74 -1.04
C PHE A 16 1.52 -38.36 -0.61
N ALA A 17 2.11 -37.78 0.44
CA ALA A 17 1.81 -36.41 0.83
C ALA A 17 2.18 -35.42 -0.29
N TYR A 18 3.32 -35.62 -0.96
CA TYR A 18 3.74 -34.80 -2.10
C TYR A 18 2.81 -34.96 -3.32
N LEU A 19 2.38 -36.18 -3.64
CA LEU A 19 1.43 -36.43 -4.73
C LEU A 19 0.00 -35.96 -4.42
N TRP A 20 -0.38 -35.96 -3.14
CA TRP A 20 -1.65 -35.43 -2.67
C TRP A 20 -1.61 -33.91 -2.50
N PHE A 21 -0.42 -33.32 -2.39
CA PHE A 21 -0.23 -31.88 -2.36
C PHE A 21 -0.55 -31.33 -3.74
N ASP A 22 -1.81 -30.95 -3.91
CA ASP A 22 -2.34 -30.39 -5.14
C ASP A 22 -1.71 -29.02 -5.40
N THR A 23 -0.59 -29.01 -6.11
CA THR A 23 0.17 -27.79 -6.46
C THR A 23 -0.65 -26.79 -7.27
N THR A 24 -1.76 -27.22 -7.90
CA THR A 24 -2.67 -26.32 -8.63
C THR A 24 -3.34 -25.30 -7.70
N ARG A 25 -3.72 -25.69 -6.47
CA ARG A 25 -4.33 -24.77 -5.48
C ARG A 25 -3.38 -23.66 -5.00
N SER A 26 -2.07 -23.92 -4.98
CA SER A 26 -1.08 -22.90 -4.65
C SER A 26 -1.06 -21.78 -5.70
N SER A 27 -1.24 -22.12 -6.98
CA SER A 27 -1.27 -21.15 -8.08
C SER A 27 -2.55 -20.28 -8.07
N GLU A 28 -3.68 -20.84 -7.64
CA GLU A 28 -4.94 -20.09 -7.48
C GLU A 28 -4.85 -19.07 -6.34
N ILE A 29 -4.27 -19.46 -5.20
CA ILE A 29 -4.07 -18.56 -4.05
C ILE A 29 -3.10 -17.44 -4.41
N ASP A 30 -2.01 -17.76 -5.11
CA ASP A 30 -1.01 -16.77 -5.54
C ASP A 30 -1.61 -15.76 -6.53
N THR A 31 -2.44 -16.23 -7.48
CA THR A 31 -3.16 -15.36 -8.43
C THR A 31 -4.19 -14.47 -7.72
N PHE A 32 -5.00 -15.04 -6.83
CA PHE A 32 -5.98 -14.27 -6.05
C PHE A 32 -5.30 -13.18 -5.21
N THR A 33 -4.17 -13.50 -4.58
CA THR A 33 -3.45 -12.54 -3.74
C THR A 33 -2.83 -11.41 -4.57
N LYS A 34 -2.34 -11.73 -5.77
CA LYS A 34 -1.89 -10.72 -6.75
C LYS A 34 -3.02 -9.81 -7.20
N ASP A 35 -4.20 -10.36 -7.51
CA ASP A 35 -5.34 -9.58 -7.98
C ASP A 35 -5.88 -8.67 -6.86
N ALA A 36 -5.96 -9.20 -5.63
CA ALA A 36 -6.32 -8.41 -4.45
C ALA A 36 -5.31 -7.27 -4.19
N ALA A 37 -4.01 -7.54 -4.32
CA ALA A 37 -2.98 -6.52 -4.21
C ALA A 37 -3.06 -5.49 -5.34
N THR A 38 -3.35 -5.93 -6.58
CA THR A 38 -3.56 -5.03 -7.72
C THR A 38 -4.74 -4.10 -7.44
N SER A 39 -5.89 -4.64 -7.04
CA SER A 39 -7.06 -3.84 -6.66
C SER A 39 -6.73 -2.84 -5.55
N ALA A 40 -6.04 -3.29 -4.50
CA ALA A 40 -5.69 -2.43 -3.38
C ALA A 40 -4.76 -1.27 -3.79
N VAL A 41 -3.80 -1.50 -4.69
CA VAL A 41 -2.92 -0.43 -5.20
C VAL A 41 -3.65 0.47 -6.20
N SER A 42 -4.53 -0.08 -7.05
CA SER A 42 -5.37 0.69 -7.97
C SER A 42 -6.34 1.63 -7.27
N GLU A 43 -6.70 1.37 -6.00
CA GLU A 43 -7.48 2.28 -5.16
C GLU A 43 -6.67 3.46 -4.58
N LEU A 44 -5.35 3.49 -4.76
CA LEU A 44 -4.51 4.54 -4.18
C LEU A 44 -4.90 5.98 -4.60
N PRO A 45 -5.27 6.28 -5.87
CA PRO A 45 -5.73 7.62 -6.25
C PRO A 45 -6.86 8.11 -5.35
N TYR A 46 -7.92 7.31 -5.16
CA TYR A 46 -9.06 7.70 -4.32
C TYR A 46 -8.65 7.97 -2.87
N ARG A 47 -7.70 7.20 -2.33
CA ARG A 47 -7.18 7.46 -0.97
C ARG A 47 -6.37 8.75 -0.90
N ILE A 48 -5.61 9.08 -1.93
CA ILE A 48 -4.87 10.36 -2.00
C ILE A 48 -5.87 11.53 -2.15
N GLU A 49 -6.94 11.35 -2.93
CA GLU A 49 -8.03 12.32 -3.05
C GLU A 49 -8.70 12.57 -1.70
N ASP A 50 -9.07 11.51 -0.96
CA ASP A 50 -9.64 11.61 0.38
C ASP A 50 -8.71 12.37 1.35
N VAL A 51 -7.40 12.10 1.29
CA VAL A 51 -6.39 12.82 2.07
C VAL A 51 -6.31 14.28 1.66
N THR A 52 -6.33 14.57 0.35
CA THR A 52 -6.28 15.94 -0.17
C THR A 52 -7.48 16.75 0.33
N LEU A 53 -8.68 16.19 0.21
CA LEU A 53 -9.93 16.85 0.63
C LEU A 53 -9.98 17.06 2.15
N SER A 54 -9.57 16.04 2.92
CA SER A 54 -9.56 16.15 4.39
C SER A 54 -8.46 17.07 4.93
N PHE A 55 -7.30 17.14 4.26
CA PHE A 55 -6.23 18.07 4.58
C PHE A 55 -6.65 19.52 4.33
N ASP A 56 -7.20 19.81 3.15
CA ASP A 56 -7.72 21.13 2.78
C ASP A 56 -8.83 21.58 3.76
N SER A 57 -9.75 20.66 4.08
CA SER A 57 -10.82 20.94 5.03
C SER A 57 -10.31 21.14 6.46
N PHE A 58 -9.22 20.50 6.87
CA PHE A 58 -8.64 20.66 8.21
C PHE A 58 -8.01 22.05 8.41
N HIS A 59 -7.33 22.57 7.40
CA HIS A 59 -6.69 23.90 7.45
C HIS A 59 -7.62 25.05 7.07
N SER A 60 -8.86 24.75 6.68
CA SER A 60 -9.87 25.77 6.42
C SER A 60 -10.38 26.40 7.72
N GLU A 61 -10.66 27.70 7.69
CA GLU A 61 -11.30 28.37 8.83
C GLU A 61 -12.70 27.79 9.10
N GLY A 62 -12.97 27.46 10.36
CA GLY A 62 -14.25 26.87 10.76
C GLY A 62 -14.51 26.99 12.26
N SER A 63 -15.74 26.69 12.66
CA SER A 63 -16.16 26.60 14.05
C SER A 63 -15.45 25.47 14.79
N GLU A 64 -15.45 25.50 16.13
CA GLU A 64 -14.85 24.45 16.97
C GLU A 64 -15.40 23.05 16.66
N LYS A 65 -16.70 22.93 16.40
CA LYS A 65 -17.34 21.67 16.03
C LYS A 65 -16.89 21.17 14.66
N GLU A 66 -16.68 22.08 13.71
CA GLU A 66 -16.15 21.74 12.39
C GLU A 66 -14.70 21.27 12.51
N ARG A 67 -13.87 21.96 13.31
CA ARG A 67 -12.48 21.54 13.56
C ARG A 67 -12.36 20.12 14.10
N PHE A 68 -13.18 19.75 15.09
CA PHE A 68 -13.20 18.38 15.61
C PHE A 68 -13.57 17.34 14.53
N TYR A 69 -14.50 17.70 13.64
CA TYR A 69 -14.93 16.83 12.55
C TYR A 69 -13.83 16.68 11.49
N THR A 70 -13.19 17.78 11.09
CA THR A 70 -12.14 17.78 10.08
C THR A 70 -10.88 17.08 10.57
N GLU A 71 -10.51 17.24 11.85
CA GLU A 71 -9.45 16.46 12.51
C GLU A 71 -9.71 14.95 12.43
N THR A 72 -10.94 14.55 12.75
CA THR A 72 -11.35 13.14 12.69
C THR A 72 -11.29 12.60 11.26
N LEU A 73 -11.76 13.38 10.28
CA LEU A 73 -11.71 13.01 8.86
C LEU A 73 -10.26 12.83 8.39
N LEU A 74 -9.39 13.82 8.65
CA LEU A 74 -7.99 13.75 8.25
C LEU A 74 -7.29 12.55 8.88
N THR A 75 -7.48 12.33 10.18
CA THR A 75 -6.95 11.15 10.89
C THR A 75 -7.37 9.85 10.22
N ARG A 76 -8.64 9.72 9.82
CA ARG A 76 -9.16 8.52 9.16
C ARG A 76 -8.56 8.32 7.77
N SER A 77 -8.50 9.37 6.96
CA SER A 77 -7.90 9.33 5.61
C SER A 77 -6.43 8.92 5.69
N LEU A 78 -5.68 9.47 6.66
CA LEU A 78 -4.29 9.11 6.93
C LEU A 78 -4.10 7.65 7.35
N GLN A 79 -5.03 7.10 8.15
CA GLN A 79 -5.00 5.67 8.48
C GLN A 79 -5.23 4.80 7.24
N GLN A 80 -6.19 5.17 6.38
CA GLN A 80 -6.54 4.42 5.19
C GLN A 80 -5.41 4.34 4.16
N LEU A 81 -4.55 5.36 4.04
CA LEU A 81 -3.35 5.33 3.20
C LEU A 81 -2.49 4.08 3.44
N THR A 82 -2.39 3.63 4.69
CA THR A 82 -1.55 2.49 5.10
C THR A 82 -2.36 1.23 5.44
N GLY A 83 -3.68 1.25 5.22
CA GLY A 83 -4.61 0.21 5.68
C GLY A 83 -4.40 -1.17 5.05
N TYR A 84 -3.82 -1.23 3.85
CA TYR A 84 -3.63 -2.47 3.10
C TYR A 84 -2.28 -3.15 3.34
N GLN A 85 -1.45 -2.66 4.26
CA GLN A 85 -0.10 -3.20 4.49
C GLN A 85 -0.08 -4.73 4.72
N ARG A 86 -1.04 -5.26 5.49
CA ARG A 86 -1.13 -6.71 5.75
C ARG A 86 -1.40 -7.51 4.50
N LEU A 87 -2.26 -7.01 3.62
CA LEU A 87 -2.57 -7.64 2.33
C LEU A 87 -1.35 -7.63 1.42
N LEU A 88 -0.67 -6.49 1.31
CA LEU A 88 0.52 -6.34 0.46
C LEU A 88 1.69 -7.21 0.96
N ASN A 89 1.90 -7.30 2.27
CA ASN A 89 2.88 -8.22 2.87
C ASN A 89 2.52 -9.70 2.66
N ALA A 90 1.22 -10.03 2.56
CA ALA A 90 0.79 -11.37 2.18
C ALA A 90 1.04 -11.65 0.70
N ALA A 91 0.76 -10.68 -0.17
CA ALA A 91 1.02 -10.74 -1.60
C ALA A 91 2.51 -10.93 -1.90
N GLU A 92 3.40 -10.22 -1.21
CA GLU A 92 4.86 -10.34 -1.39
C GLU A 92 5.41 -11.76 -1.08
N ARG A 93 4.64 -12.60 -0.37
CA ARG A 93 4.99 -13.99 -0.09
C ARG A 93 4.57 -14.96 -1.20
N SER A 94 3.77 -14.51 -2.17
CA SER A 94 3.39 -15.33 -3.33
C SER A 94 4.57 -15.47 -4.29
N ASN A 95 4.56 -16.53 -5.12
CA ASN A 95 5.60 -16.74 -6.12
C ASN A 95 5.43 -15.85 -7.37
N GLU A 96 4.26 -15.22 -7.51
CA GLU A 96 3.87 -14.36 -8.64
C GLU A 96 4.42 -12.93 -8.53
N LEU A 97 4.97 -12.57 -7.37
CA LEU A 97 5.40 -11.21 -7.05
C LEU A 97 6.87 -11.17 -6.68
N LYS A 98 7.59 -10.21 -7.25
CA LYS A 98 8.99 -10.02 -6.92
C LYS A 98 9.11 -9.29 -5.57
N LYS A 99 9.98 -9.83 -4.73
CA LYS A 99 10.21 -9.38 -3.35
C LYS A 99 10.93 -8.03 -3.32
N GLY A 100 10.63 -7.23 -2.31
CA GLY A 100 11.25 -5.94 -1.98
C GLY A 100 10.35 -4.74 -2.25
N TYR A 101 9.54 -4.77 -3.31
CA TYR A 101 8.84 -3.57 -3.80
C TYR A 101 7.73 -3.09 -2.87
N PHE A 102 6.96 -4.02 -2.30
CA PHE A 102 5.87 -3.64 -1.40
C PHE A 102 6.36 -3.04 -0.11
N ARG A 103 7.53 -3.48 0.37
CA ARG A 103 8.18 -2.87 1.53
C ARG A 103 8.55 -1.42 1.23
N ASP A 104 9.23 -1.18 0.11
CA ASP A 104 9.69 0.16 -0.24
C ASP A 104 8.50 1.10 -0.51
N TYR A 105 7.49 0.63 -1.26
CA TYR A 105 6.21 1.31 -1.46
C TYR A 105 5.50 1.64 -0.13
N SER A 106 5.37 0.66 0.77
CA SER A 106 4.72 0.87 2.07
C SER A 106 5.48 1.87 2.92
N ASN A 107 6.81 1.85 2.90
CA ASN A 107 7.64 2.81 3.62
C ASN A 107 7.40 4.24 3.11
N GLU A 108 7.31 4.44 1.80
CA GLU A 108 7.01 5.75 1.23
C GLU A 108 5.59 6.23 1.58
N LEU A 109 4.60 5.33 1.67
CA LEU A 109 3.27 5.68 2.19
C LEU A 109 3.28 6.06 3.68
N PHE A 110 4.09 5.38 4.50
CA PHE A 110 4.25 5.75 5.91
C PHE A 110 4.90 7.12 6.07
N LYS A 111 5.92 7.43 5.26
CA LYS A 111 6.53 8.76 5.23
C LYS A 111 5.53 9.83 4.79
N LEU A 112 4.75 9.57 3.74
CA LEU A 112 3.72 10.49 3.28
C LEU A 112 2.71 10.80 4.38
N ARG A 113 2.22 9.75 5.06
CA ARG A 113 1.37 9.91 6.25
C ARG A 113 2.06 10.76 7.33
N SER A 114 3.35 10.51 7.59
CA SER A 114 4.12 11.24 8.60
C SER A 114 4.23 12.72 8.26
N VAL A 115 4.61 13.07 7.03
CA VAL A 115 4.69 14.46 6.54
C VAL A 115 3.38 15.18 6.80
N ILE A 116 2.27 14.59 6.37
CA ILE A 116 0.96 15.22 6.52
C ILE A 116 0.55 15.32 7.99
N THR A 117 0.88 14.32 8.81
CA THR A 117 0.60 14.35 10.25
C THR A 117 1.34 15.50 10.93
N THR A 118 2.64 15.65 10.66
CA THR A 118 3.48 16.71 11.24
C THR A 118 2.97 18.10 10.84
N GLU A 119 2.73 18.30 9.54
CA GLU A 119 2.29 19.60 8.99
C GLU A 119 0.85 19.95 9.35
N SER A 120 0.07 19.05 9.95
CA SER A 120 -1.31 19.31 10.40
C SER A 120 -1.45 19.40 11.93
N PHE A 121 -0.73 18.56 12.68
CA PHE A 121 -0.96 18.41 14.12
C PHE A 121 0.24 18.83 14.98
N GLU A 122 1.43 18.94 14.40
CA GLU A 122 2.64 19.32 15.12
C GLU A 122 3.05 20.76 14.81
N ASP A 123 2.74 21.25 13.60
CA ASP A 123 2.98 22.63 13.15
C ASP A 123 1.66 23.30 12.72
N GLU A 124 0.84 23.70 13.70
CA GLU A 124 -0.53 24.21 13.49
C GLU A 124 -0.61 25.49 12.62
N ASP A 125 0.51 26.21 12.44
CA ASP A 125 0.63 27.39 11.58
C ASP A 125 1.61 27.12 10.40
N SER A 126 1.55 25.93 9.80
CA SER A 126 2.40 25.60 8.65
C SER A 126 2.14 26.54 7.46
N ASP A 127 3.16 27.33 7.10
CA ASP A 127 3.16 28.17 5.88
C ASP A 127 3.11 27.33 4.59
N LYS A 128 3.12 25.98 4.69
CA LYS A 128 3.21 25.05 3.56
C LYS A 128 1.86 24.46 3.14
N VAL A 129 0.75 24.83 3.77
CA VAL A 129 -0.58 24.23 3.48
C VAL A 129 -0.94 24.28 1.99
N ASP A 130 -0.75 25.43 1.34
CA ASP A 130 -1.05 25.59 -0.09
C ASP A 130 -0.12 24.73 -0.96
N ASP A 131 1.17 24.70 -0.61
CA ASP A 131 2.20 23.94 -1.33
C ASP A 131 1.99 22.42 -1.20
N ILE A 132 1.58 21.94 -0.03
CA ILE A 132 1.23 20.55 0.24
C ILE A 132 -0.04 20.19 -0.52
N THR A 133 -1.07 21.03 -0.47
CA THR A 133 -2.33 20.80 -1.18
C THR A 133 -2.11 20.70 -2.69
N ALA A 134 -1.29 21.60 -3.27
CA ALA A 134 -0.93 21.53 -4.68
C ALA A 134 -0.13 20.26 -5.01
N ALA A 135 0.82 19.88 -4.15
CA ALA A 135 1.62 18.68 -4.33
C ALA A 135 0.80 17.39 -4.19
N LEU A 136 -0.20 17.35 -3.31
CA LEU A 136 -1.14 16.23 -3.16
C LEU A 136 -2.03 16.07 -4.41
N LYS A 137 -2.52 17.18 -4.97
CA LYS A 137 -3.28 17.17 -6.25
C LYS A 137 -2.42 16.64 -7.40
N GLN A 138 -1.15 17.06 -7.47
CA GLN A 138 -0.22 16.56 -8.48
C GLN A 138 0.08 15.07 -8.27
N LEU A 139 0.35 14.65 -7.03
CA LEU A 139 0.57 13.26 -6.66
C LEU A 139 -0.65 12.39 -7.04
N HIS A 140 -1.86 12.87 -6.79
CA HIS A 140 -3.09 12.21 -7.21
C HIS A 140 -3.10 11.96 -8.73
N THR A 141 -2.89 13.00 -9.53
CA THR A 141 -2.86 12.90 -11.00
C THR A 141 -1.79 11.94 -11.49
N ASP A 142 -0.58 12.02 -10.94
CA ASP A 142 0.54 11.17 -11.36
C ASP A 142 0.32 9.70 -11.00
N VAL A 143 -0.20 9.43 -9.80
CA VAL A 143 -0.56 8.08 -9.37
C VAL A 143 -1.71 7.53 -10.20
N GLN A 144 -2.75 8.33 -10.45
CA GLN A 144 -3.88 7.97 -11.31
C GLN A 144 -3.40 7.59 -12.71
N TYR A 145 -2.51 8.39 -13.31
CA TYR A 145 -1.94 8.10 -14.62
C TYR A 145 -1.16 6.76 -14.66
N ILE A 146 -0.49 6.37 -13.57
CA ILE A 146 0.24 5.10 -13.49
C ILE A 146 -0.73 3.92 -13.40
N VAL A 147 -1.78 4.03 -12.57
CA VAL A 147 -2.68 2.90 -12.28
C VAL A 147 -3.82 2.73 -13.29
N GLU A 148 -4.23 3.79 -13.99
CA GLU A 148 -5.29 3.74 -15.01
C GLU A 148 -4.79 3.30 -16.39
N LYS A 149 -3.47 3.16 -16.60
CA LYS A 149 -2.96 2.52 -17.82
C LYS A 149 -3.48 1.09 -17.87
N ASP A 150 -4.13 0.71 -18.97
CA ASP A 150 -4.84 -0.57 -19.27
C ASP A 150 -4.10 -1.88 -18.94
N SER A 151 -2.85 -1.82 -18.48
CA SER A 151 -2.01 -2.97 -18.13
C SER A 151 -1.45 -2.89 -16.69
N PHE A 152 -1.93 -2.00 -15.83
CA PHE A 152 -1.40 -1.92 -14.45
C PHE A 152 -1.67 -3.23 -13.69
N THR A 153 -0.60 -3.77 -13.11
CA THR A 153 -0.66 -4.90 -12.19
C THR A 153 0.52 -4.78 -11.25
N VAL A 154 0.37 -5.24 -10.00
CA VAL A 154 1.48 -5.23 -9.04
C VAL A 154 2.64 -6.15 -9.41
N SER A 155 2.45 -7.06 -10.38
CA SER A 155 3.55 -7.85 -10.96
C SER A 155 4.45 -7.03 -11.89
N ASP A 156 4.00 -5.85 -12.36
CA ASP A 156 4.79 -4.96 -13.18
C ASP A 156 5.74 -4.14 -12.30
N LYS A 157 7.00 -4.57 -12.27
CA LYS A 157 8.08 -3.94 -11.51
C LYS A 157 8.20 -2.45 -11.84
N GLU A 158 8.23 -2.09 -13.12
CA GLU A 158 8.53 -0.73 -13.54
C GLU A 158 7.43 0.23 -13.09
N LYS A 159 6.18 -0.21 -13.13
CA LYS A 159 5.05 0.58 -12.63
C LYS A 159 5.04 0.69 -11.12
N MET A 160 5.37 -0.37 -10.39
CA MET A 160 5.48 -0.31 -8.93
C MET A 160 6.65 0.57 -8.47
N GLU A 161 7.78 0.53 -9.18
CA GLU A 161 8.92 1.41 -8.93
C GLU A 161 8.56 2.87 -9.25
N ALA A 162 7.92 3.13 -10.39
CA ALA A 162 7.44 4.46 -10.75
C ALA A 162 6.47 5.02 -9.70
N LEU A 163 5.50 4.22 -9.26
CA LEU A 163 4.55 4.60 -8.21
C LEU A 163 5.26 4.93 -6.89
N THR A 164 6.22 4.11 -6.50
CA THR A 164 7.04 4.34 -5.29
C THR A 164 7.86 5.62 -5.41
N GLU A 165 8.45 5.89 -6.59
CA GLU A 165 9.25 7.09 -6.84
C GLU A 165 8.41 8.37 -6.85
N THR A 166 7.20 8.32 -7.41
CA THR A 166 6.27 9.45 -7.38
C THR A 166 5.93 9.83 -5.93
N ILE A 167 5.65 8.84 -5.07
CA ILE A 167 5.38 9.08 -3.64
C ILE A 167 6.64 9.61 -2.94
N ARG A 168 7.82 9.03 -3.23
CA ARG A 168 9.08 9.50 -2.67
C ARG A 168 9.37 10.96 -3.05
N SER A 169 9.13 11.34 -4.30
CA SER A 169 9.35 12.71 -4.77
C SER A 169 8.48 13.73 -4.04
N PHE A 170 7.24 13.35 -3.69
CA PHE A 170 6.42 14.14 -2.78
C PHE A 170 7.07 14.24 -1.39
N ASN A 171 7.46 13.10 -0.80
CA ASN A 171 8.02 13.04 0.55
C ASN A 171 9.29 13.90 0.68
N ASP A 172 10.22 13.77 -0.27
CA ASP A 172 11.50 14.46 -0.27
C ASP A 172 11.34 15.99 -0.36
N LYS A 173 10.23 16.49 -0.92
CA LYS A 173 9.91 17.92 -0.96
C LYS A 173 9.62 18.51 0.42
N PHE A 174 9.12 17.70 1.36
CA PHE A 174 8.62 18.17 2.65
C PHE A 174 9.33 17.58 3.87
N LEU A 175 10.21 16.59 3.68
CA LEU A 175 11.05 16.01 4.74
C LEU A 175 12.39 16.76 4.96
N SER A 176 12.58 17.92 4.32
CA SER A 176 13.80 18.75 4.42
C SER A 176 13.86 19.62 5.68
#